data_AF-K2EBQ3-F1
#
_entry.id   AF-K2EBQ3-F1
#
_cell.length_a   1.000
_cell.length_b   1.000
_cell.length_c   1.000
_cell.angle_alpha   90.00
_cell.angle_beta   90.00
_cell.angle_gamma   90.00
#
_symmetry.space_group_name_H-M   'P 1'
#
loop_
_entity.id
_entity.type
_entity.pdbx_description
1 polymer ?
#
loop_
_entity_poly.entity_id
_entity_poly.type
_entity_poly.pdbx_seq_one_letter_code
_entity_poly.pdbx_strand_id
1 'polypeptide(L)'
;MQKKKYLFVSLLSAISNFSFVLFVNAKKTFNDANTALSTVSGKTGITEASVTNISGNVVTTVFIVAGLIFFVLMVYAGVRWMTARDKSESVEKARNTMIAAVIGLVILLASYAVTTFLQTNVIGG
;
A
#
# COMPACT_ATOMS: atom_id res chain seq x y z
N MET A 1 4.12 40.58 8.79
CA MET A 1 3.59 39.88 7.59
C MET A 1 4.66 39.24 6.71
N GLN A 2 5.88 39.79 6.63
CA GLN A 2 6.93 39.33 5.70
C GLN A 2 7.52 37.94 6.04
N LYS A 3 7.77 37.61 7.33
CA LYS A 3 8.36 36.31 7.73
C LYS A 3 7.52 35.08 7.34
N LYS A 4 6.19 35.17 7.40
CA LYS A 4 5.29 34.09 6.98
C LYS A 4 5.31 33.85 5.46
N LYS A 5 5.58 34.89 4.67
CA LYS A 5 5.69 34.80 3.19
C LYS A 5 6.97 34.05 2.77
N TYR A 6 8.10 34.31 3.42
CA TYR A 6 9.35 33.59 3.15
C TYR A 6 9.28 32.11 3.54
N LEU A 7 8.62 31.78 4.65
CA LEU A 7 8.36 30.38 5.04
C LEU A 7 7.49 29.64 4.03
N PHE A 8 6.48 30.29 3.46
CA PHE A 8 5.61 29.69 2.44
C PHE A 8 6.36 29.48 1.11
N VAL A 9 7.21 30.44 0.71
CA VAL A 9 8.00 30.35 -0.52
C VAL A 9 9.09 29.28 -0.44
N SER A 10 9.74 29.09 0.72
CA SER A 10 10.72 27.99 0.88
C SER A 10 10.04 26.62 0.88
N LEU A 11 8.83 26.51 1.43
CA LEU A 11 8.03 25.28 1.39
C LEU A 11 7.64 24.92 -0.05
N LEU A 12 7.24 25.92 -0.86
CA LEU A 12 6.86 25.72 -2.25
C LEU A 12 8.05 25.34 -3.15
N SER A 13 9.23 25.92 -2.89
CA SER A 13 10.48 25.52 -3.56
C SER A 13 10.92 24.10 -3.18
N ALA A 14 10.77 23.71 -1.92
CA ALA A 14 11.05 22.35 -1.47
C ALA A 14 10.13 21.30 -2.13
N ILE A 15 8.86 21.64 -2.37
CA ILE A 15 7.91 20.79 -3.11
C ILE A 15 8.32 20.62 -4.58
N SER A 16 8.84 21.68 -5.23
CA SER A 16 9.32 21.61 -6.61
C SER A 16 10.50 20.65 -6.78
N ASN A 17 11.35 20.52 -5.76
CA ASN A 17 12.48 19.56 -5.74
C ASN A 17 12.03 18.11 -5.51
N PHE A 18 10.86 17.88 -4.91
CA PHE A 18 10.30 16.53 -4.73
C PHE A 18 9.72 15.95 -6.03
N SER A 19 9.46 16.79 -7.04
CA SER A 19 8.92 16.38 -8.34
C SER A 19 9.98 16.07 -9.40
N PHE A 20 11.27 16.24 -9.10
CA PHE A 20 12.34 15.86 -10.03
C PHE A 20 12.58 14.34 -9.93
N VAL A 21 11.71 13.57 -10.58
CA VAL A 21 11.90 12.13 -10.78
C VAL A 21 13.14 11.96 -11.66
N LEU A 22 14.25 11.54 -11.07
CA LEU A 22 15.43 11.12 -11.83
C LEU A 22 15.03 9.89 -12.65
N PHE A 23 15.06 10.00 -13.97
CA PHE A 23 14.92 8.84 -14.86
C PHE A 23 16.11 7.91 -14.64
N VAL A 24 15.88 6.82 -13.91
CA VAL A 24 16.86 5.74 -13.77
C VAL A 24 16.71 4.82 -14.99
N ASN A 25 17.76 4.70 -15.80
CA ASN A 25 17.80 3.74 -16.89
C ASN A 25 18.29 2.39 -16.33
N ALA A 26 17.37 1.45 -16.11
CA ALA A 26 17.72 0.14 -15.59
C ALA A 26 18.43 -0.70 -16.66
N LYS A 27 19.62 -1.26 -16.34
CA LYS A 27 20.39 -2.16 -17.24
C LYS A 27 19.73 -3.54 -17.43
N LYS A 28 18.77 -3.89 -16.59
CA LYS A 28 17.95 -5.10 -16.68
C LYS A 28 16.50 -4.72 -16.49
N THR A 29 15.64 -5.22 -17.37
CA THR A 29 14.20 -4.98 -17.33
C THR A 29 13.51 -6.17 -16.66
N PHE A 30 12.26 -5.99 -16.21
CA PHE A 30 11.45 -7.05 -15.60
C PHE A 30 11.36 -8.33 -16.46
N ASN A 31 11.47 -8.23 -17.80
CA ASN A 31 11.55 -9.38 -18.71
C ASN A 31 12.80 -10.25 -18.51
N ASP A 32 13.92 -9.69 -18.04
CA ASP A 32 15.13 -10.47 -17.74
C ASP A 32 15.01 -11.25 -16.43
N ALA A 33 14.01 -10.93 -15.60
CA ALA A 33 13.80 -11.58 -14.31
C ALA A 33 13.40 -13.06 -14.47
N ASN A 34 12.62 -13.40 -15.50
CA ASN A 34 12.27 -14.79 -15.81
C ASN A 34 13.49 -15.61 -16.23
N THR A 35 14.41 -15.01 -17.01
CA THR A 35 15.66 -15.68 -17.39
C THR A 35 16.59 -15.90 -16.19
N ALA A 36 16.63 -14.95 -15.25
CA ALA A 36 17.38 -15.10 -14.02
C ALA A 36 16.76 -16.15 -13.08
N LEU A 37 15.43 -16.17 -12.98
CA LEU A 37 14.68 -17.13 -12.18
C LEU A 37 14.86 -18.55 -12.73
N SER A 38 14.73 -18.76 -14.04
CA SER A 38 14.92 -20.07 -14.66
C SER A 38 16.33 -20.61 -14.43
N THR A 39 17.36 -19.76 -14.50
CA THR A 39 18.76 -20.13 -14.23
C THR A 39 18.99 -20.59 -12.79
N VAL A 40 18.29 -20.00 -11.82
CA VAL A 40 18.37 -20.38 -10.40
C VAL A 40 17.50 -21.61 -10.11
N SER A 41 16.30 -21.67 -10.69
CA SER A 41 15.34 -22.77 -10.55
C SER A 41 15.90 -24.11 -11.03
N GLY A 42 16.65 -24.11 -12.14
CA GLY A 42 17.31 -25.30 -12.69
C GLY A 42 18.46 -25.83 -11.82
N LYS A 43 19.01 -24.99 -10.93
CA LYS A 43 20.07 -25.39 -9.97
C LYS A 43 19.53 -25.87 -8.63
N THR A 44 18.29 -25.52 -8.28
CA THR A 44 17.66 -25.85 -6.99
C THR A 44 16.61 -26.95 -7.09
N GLY A 45 16.20 -27.33 -8.31
CA GLY A 45 15.15 -28.34 -8.53
C GLY A 45 13.73 -27.84 -8.22
N ILE A 46 13.57 -26.54 -7.96
CA ILE A 46 12.29 -25.88 -7.65
C ILE A 46 11.75 -25.29 -8.95
N THR A 47 10.64 -25.81 -9.48
CA THR A 47 10.03 -25.31 -10.73
C THR A 47 9.50 -23.87 -10.55
N GLU A 48 9.65 -22.99 -11.55
CA GLU A 48 9.19 -21.59 -11.50
C GLU A 48 7.71 -21.43 -11.07
N ALA A 49 6.85 -22.36 -11.51
CA ALA A 49 5.44 -22.40 -11.13
C ALA A 49 5.23 -22.50 -9.61
N SER A 50 6.13 -23.17 -8.89
CA SER A 50 5.98 -23.36 -7.44
C SER A 50 6.26 -22.09 -6.65
N VAL A 51 7.25 -21.28 -7.05
CA VAL A 51 7.59 -20.02 -6.37
C VAL A 51 6.51 -18.97 -6.61
N THR A 52 6.01 -18.88 -7.84
CA THR A 52 4.92 -17.95 -8.19
C THR A 52 3.61 -18.33 -7.47
N ASN A 53 3.27 -19.62 -7.41
CA ASN A 53 2.06 -20.07 -6.72
C ASN A 53 2.15 -19.90 -5.20
N ILE A 54 3.29 -20.21 -4.58
CA ILE A 54 3.47 -20.05 -3.13
C ILE A 54 3.42 -18.57 -2.75
N SER A 55 4.14 -17.71 -3.47
CA SER A 55 4.14 -16.26 -3.18
C SER A 55 2.75 -15.64 -3.40
N GLY A 56 2.07 -15.98 -4.49
CA GLY A 56 0.70 -15.54 -4.76
C GLY A 56 -0.26 -15.93 -3.64
N ASN A 57 -0.27 -17.21 -3.23
CA ASN A 57 -1.16 -17.69 -2.17
C ASN A 57 -0.89 -17.00 -0.83
N VAL A 58 0.38 -16.79 -0.46
CA VAL A 58 0.75 -16.13 0.80
C VAL A 58 0.25 -14.70 0.82
N VAL A 59 0.47 -13.93 -0.26
CA VAL A 59 0.01 -12.54 -0.35
C VAL A 59 -1.52 -12.48 -0.28
N THR A 60 -2.23 -13.30 -1.06
CA THR A 60 -3.70 -13.34 -1.04
C THR A 60 -4.23 -13.67 0.35
N THR A 61 -3.64 -14.65 1.05
CA THR A 61 -4.06 -15.02 2.40
C THR A 61 -3.86 -13.87 3.39
N VAL A 62 -2.72 -13.19 3.35
CA VAL A 62 -2.45 -12.04 4.22
C VAL A 62 -3.41 -10.88 3.93
N PHE A 63 -3.72 -10.61 2.67
CA PHE A 63 -4.65 -9.55 2.29
C PHE A 63 -6.08 -9.83 2.77
N ILE A 64 -6.55 -11.08 2.69
CA ILE A 64 -7.87 -11.49 3.20
C ILE A 64 -7.93 -11.29 4.71
N VAL A 65 -6.91 -11.77 5.44
CA VAL A 65 -6.86 -11.63 6.90
C VAL A 65 -6.79 -10.16 7.32
N ALA A 66 -5.97 -9.36 6.65
CA ALA A 66 -5.86 -7.93 6.93
C ALA A 66 -7.19 -7.19 6.66
N GLY A 67 -7.83 -7.45 5.52
CA GLY A 67 -9.14 -6.88 5.19
C GLY A 67 -10.20 -7.24 6.23
N LEU A 68 -10.23 -8.50 6.69
CA LEU A 68 -11.14 -8.95 7.73
C LEU A 68 -10.89 -8.24 9.07
N ILE A 69 -9.63 -8.05 9.47
CA ILE A 69 -9.26 -7.32 10.70
C ILE A 69 -9.78 -5.88 10.63
N PHE A 70 -9.54 -5.17 9.54
CA PHE A 70 -10.03 -3.80 9.37
C PHE A 70 -11.56 -3.72 9.39
N PHE A 71 -12.25 -4.70 8.79
CA PHE A 71 -13.70 -4.80 8.83
C PHE A 71 -14.23 -4.98 10.26
N VAL A 72 -13.65 -5.91 11.03
CA VAL A 72 -14.04 -6.14 12.43
C VAL A 72 -13.77 -4.89 13.29
N LEU A 73 -12.64 -4.21 13.10
CA LEU A 73 -12.33 -2.97 13.80
C LEU A 73 -13.32 -1.84 13.47
N MET A 74 -13.76 -1.76 12.21
CA MET A 74 -14.79 -0.81 11.79
C MET A 74 -16.12 -1.08 12.47
N VAL A 75 -16.57 -2.34 12.53
CA VAL A 75 -17.80 -2.73 13.25
C VAL A 75 -17.68 -2.43 14.73
N TYR A 76 -16.55 -2.79 15.36
CA TYR A 76 -16.29 -2.50 16.77
C TYR A 76 -16.33 -1.00 17.08
N ALA A 77 -15.68 -0.18 16.24
CA ALA A 77 -15.71 1.27 16.36
C ALA A 77 -17.13 1.83 16.18
N GLY A 78 -17.91 1.27 15.24
CA GLY A 78 -19.31 1.64 15.02
C GLY A 78 -20.19 1.37 16.23
N VAL A 79 -20.12 0.16 16.80
CA VAL A 79 -20.87 -0.20 18.02
C VAL A 79 -20.47 0.71 19.19
N ARG A 80 -19.16 0.98 19.34
CA ARG A 80 -18.66 1.89 20.38
C ARG A 80 -19.14 3.32 20.19
N TRP A 81 -19.25 3.79 18.95
CA TRP A 81 -19.80 5.11 18.63
C TRP A 81 -21.29 5.19 18.98
N MET A 82 -22.08 4.17 18.64
CA MET A 82 -23.51 4.11 18.96
C MET A 82 -23.77 4.00 20.47
N THR A 83 -22.86 3.37 21.22
CA THR A 83 -22.98 3.18 22.68
C THR A 83 -22.38 4.35 23.48
N ALA A 84 -21.73 5.31 22.83
CA ALA A 84 -21.16 6.49 23.47
C ALA A 84 -22.29 7.46 23.88
N ARG A 85 -22.90 7.21 25.04
CA ARG A 85 -23.95 8.04 25.63
C ARG A 85 -23.39 9.39 26.06
N ASP A 86 -23.54 10.41 25.22
CA ASP A 86 -23.21 11.84 25.41
C ASP A 86 -21.78 12.18 25.89
N LYS A 87 -20.91 11.17 26.03
CA LYS A 87 -19.50 11.31 26.35
C LYS A 87 -18.74 11.68 25.08
N SER A 88 -18.51 12.97 24.88
CA SER A 88 -17.76 13.53 23.74
C SER A 88 -16.44 12.79 23.47
N GLU A 89 -15.68 12.46 24.52
CA GLU A 89 -14.42 11.71 24.40
C GLU A 89 -14.61 10.31 23.79
N SER A 90 -15.69 9.60 24.16
CA SER A 90 -15.96 8.26 23.65
C SER A 90 -16.41 8.30 22.18
N VAL A 91 -17.16 9.33 21.81
CA VAL A 91 -17.58 9.60 20.43
C VAL A 91 -16.35 9.89 19.56
N GLU A 92 -15.47 10.78 20.02
CA GLU A 92 -14.25 11.16 19.29
C GLU A 92 -13.32 9.96 19.10
N LYS A 93 -13.08 9.18 20.16
CA LYS A 93 -12.24 7.99 20.09
C LYS A 93 -12.78 6.94 19.13
N ALA A 94 -14.09 6.70 19.13
CA ALA A 94 -14.74 5.78 18.21
C ALA A 94 -14.64 6.27 16.76
N ARG A 95 -14.87 7.57 16.52
CA ARG A 95 -14.72 8.20 15.20
C ARG A 95 -13.29 8.10 14.67
N ASN A 96 -12.29 8.39 15.51
CA ASN A 96 -10.89 8.29 15.12
C ASN A 96 -10.50 6.86 14.77
N THR A 97 -11.00 5.88 15.52
CA THR A 97 -10.77 4.45 15.23
C THR A 97 -11.40 4.05 13.89
N MET A 98 -12.62 4.53 13.61
CA MET A 98 -13.32 4.26 12.35
C MET A 98 -12.58 4.89 11.16
N ILE A 99 -12.15 6.14 11.28
CA ILE A 99 -11.36 6.84 10.24
C ILE A 99 -10.05 6.08 9.98
N ALA A 100 -9.33 5.68 11.03
CA ALA A 100 -8.10 4.91 10.90
C ALA A 100 -8.33 3.56 10.19
N ALA A 101 -9.41 2.85 10.53
CA ALA A 101 -9.78 1.60 9.87
C ALA A 101 -10.09 1.79 8.37
N VAL A 102 -10.82 2.85 8.01
CA VAL A 102 -11.10 3.20 6.61
C VAL A 102 -9.82 3.53 5.85
N ILE A 103 -8.93 4.34 6.43
CA ILE A 103 -7.65 4.69 5.80
C ILE A 103 -6.80 3.43 5.58
N GLY A 104 -6.74 2.53 6.56
CA GLY A 104 -6.04 1.25 6.43
C GLY A 104 -6.59 0.39 5.29
N LEU A 105 -7.91 0.33 5.15
CA LEU A 105 -8.56 -0.38 4.05
C LEU A 105 -8.26 0.25 2.68
N VAL A 106 -8.31 1.58 2.59
CA VAL A 106 -7.96 2.32 1.36
C VAL A 106 -6.52 2.05 0.94
N ILE A 107 -5.58 2.02 1.88
CA ILE A 107 -4.18 1.71 1.59
C ILE A 107 -4.03 0.27 1.09
N LEU A 108 -4.73 -0.69 1.69
CA LEU A 108 -4.72 -2.09 1.27
C LEU A 108 -5.22 -2.24 -0.18
N LEU A 109 -6.32 -1.57 -0.52
CA LEU A 109 -6.87 -1.54 -1.88
C LEU A 109 -5.93 -0.82 -2.87
N ALA A 110 -5.35 0.30 -2.46
CA ALA A 110 -4.40 1.05 -3.27
C ALA A 110 -3.13 0.24 -3.56
N SER A 111 -2.62 -0.52 -2.59
CA SER A 111 -1.49 -1.43 -2.79
C SER A 111 -1.79 -2.45 -3.89
N TYR A 112 -2.96 -3.07 -3.85
CA TYR A 112 -3.36 -4.04 -4.88
C TYR A 112 -3.54 -3.38 -6.25
N ALA A 113 -4.15 -2.19 -6.29
CA ALA A 113 -4.31 -1.42 -7.52
C ALA A 113 -2.95 -1.06 -8.15
N VAL A 114 -1.96 -0.69 -7.34
CA VAL A 114 -0.60 -0.40 -7.84
C VAL A 114 0.06 -1.68 -8.35
N THR A 115 -0.02 -2.80 -7.63
CA THR A 115 0.56 -4.08 -8.08
C THR A 115 0.00 -4.52 -9.43
N THR A 116 -1.32 -4.47 -9.58
CA THR A 116 -2.01 -4.82 -10.83
C THR A 116 -1.72 -3.84 -11.96
N PHE A 117 -1.61 -2.54 -11.65
CA PHE A 117 -1.21 -1.52 -12.62
C PHE A 117 0.19 -1.80 -13.18
N LEU A 118 1.16 -2.14 -12.31
CA LEU A 118 2.52 -2.48 -12.74
C LEU A 118 2.53 -3.77 -13.56
N GLN A 119 1.78 -4.79 -13.15
CA GLN A 119 1.75 -6.07 -13.84
C GLN A 119 1.17 -5.93 -15.26
N THR A 120 0.06 -5.22 -15.41
CA THR A 120 -0.60 -5.05 -16.71
C THR A 120 0.15 -4.09 -17.64
N ASN A 121 0.67 -2.97 -17.14
CA ASN A 121 1.23 -1.92 -18.00
C ASN A 121 2.76 -2.02 -18.19
N VAL A 122 3.47 -2.74 -17.30
CA VAL A 122 4.94 -2.81 -17.33
C VAL A 122 5.46 -4.23 -17.61
N ILE A 123 4.73 -5.27 -17.18
CA ILE A 123 5.16 -6.66 -17.34
C ILE A 123 4.46 -7.34 -18.53
N GLY A 124 3.20 -6.97 -18.80
CA GLY A 124 2.41 -7.51 -19.92
C GLY A 124 2.42 -6.67 -21.21
N GLY A 125 3.14 -5.54 -21.23
CA GLY A 125 3.28 -4.64 -22.38
C GLY A 125 4.58 -4.83 -23.13
#